data_AF-A0A182LSG9-F1
#
_entry.id   AF-A0A182LSG9-F1
#
_cell.length_a   1.000
_cell.length_b   1.000
_cell.length_c   1.000
_cell.angle_alpha   90.00
_cell.angle_beta   90.00
_cell.angle_gamma   90.00
#
_symmetry.space_group_name_H-M   'P 1'
#
loop_
_entity.id
_entity.type
_entity.pdbx_description
1 polymer ?
#
loop_
_entity_poly.entity_id
_entity_poly.type
_entity_poly.pdbx_seq_one_letter_code
_entity_poly.pdbx_strand_id
1 'polypeptide(L)'
;MQSLERLYLSNNRLVQLKLNNNPIRSLKVLDIRHNYLLYVESNHKQFDTLEELYLDHNSIVTLKLSTNNKLRSLTLSNNDWDCKNLERLFEKVNRSVVGDSDRSCKQDYQLEHDLCCKVSAKPYLDRLVQYNVFASIVAKNQRAEGRCSANDTITRLQHLNSFVITKKELLQGTSQREAEINQLQNEIAQIEQNKSRFDQLHNDLRTEIDHNLRRYRVTKDGLVHPKANLRKLFKHLKSRRTFKEEETQSRILDAQRKMQDVETMIQANADLQNKLERKKANLTELKRNIKQRENAVKRLEAKYNNNPETRRITK
;
A
#
# COMPACT_ATOMS: atom_id res chain seq x y z
N MET A 1 -27.03 -0.91 1.48
CA MET A 1 -26.00 -0.43 2.43
C MET A 1 -26.60 0.63 3.37
N GLN A 2 -27.53 0.25 4.26
CA GLN A 2 -28.16 1.24 5.16
C GLN A 2 -27.29 1.59 6.39
N SER A 3 -26.31 0.74 6.73
CA SER A 3 -25.48 0.85 7.94
C SER A 3 -23.96 0.86 7.68
N LEU A 4 -23.52 1.10 6.44
CA LEU A 4 -22.08 1.10 6.14
C LEU A 4 -21.41 2.34 6.73
N GLU A 5 -20.65 2.17 7.81
CA GLU A 5 -19.97 3.30 8.48
C GLU A 5 -18.52 3.53 8.02
N ARG A 6 -17.82 2.48 7.61
CA ARG A 6 -16.40 2.56 7.23
C ARG A 6 -16.15 1.80 5.95
N LEU A 7 -15.45 2.42 5.00
CA LEU A 7 -15.08 1.83 3.73
C LEU A 7 -13.58 2.02 3.48
N TYR A 8 -12.85 0.90 3.49
CA TYR A 8 -11.41 0.88 3.25
C TYR A 8 -11.12 0.31 1.86
N LEU A 9 -10.61 1.17 0.99
CA LEU A 9 -10.20 0.87 -0.39
C LEU A 9 -8.74 1.29 -0.62
N SER A 10 -7.98 1.48 0.46
CA SER A 10 -6.56 1.82 0.38
C SER A 10 -5.76 0.75 -0.36
N ASN A 11 -4.65 1.16 -0.96
CA ASN A 11 -3.72 0.26 -1.63
C ASN A 11 -4.39 -0.57 -2.75
N ASN A 12 -5.26 0.04 -3.56
CA ASN A 12 -5.85 -0.60 -4.73
C ASN A 12 -5.24 -0.05 -6.03
N ARG A 13 -5.99 -0.12 -7.14
CA ARG A 13 -5.62 0.44 -8.45
C ARG A 13 -6.73 1.34 -8.98
N LEU A 14 -7.44 2.02 -8.09
CA LEU A 14 -8.55 2.88 -8.47
C LEU A 14 -7.99 4.06 -9.28
N VAL A 15 -8.44 4.16 -10.53
CA VAL A 15 -8.17 5.32 -11.42
C VAL A 15 -9.34 6.30 -11.42
N GLN A 16 -10.51 5.83 -10.99
CA GLN A 16 -11.73 6.61 -10.90
C GLN A 16 -12.52 6.15 -9.68
N LEU A 17 -13.14 7.12 -9.01
CA LEU A 17 -14.12 6.91 -7.96
C LEU A 17 -15.36 7.72 -8.29
N LYS A 18 -16.51 7.06 -8.36
CA LYS A 18 -17.82 7.69 -8.55
C LYS A 18 -18.77 7.15 -7.49
N LEU A 19 -19.06 7.97 -6.50
CA LEU A 19 -20.08 7.75 -5.49
C LEU A 19 -21.36 8.42 -5.96
N ASN A 20 -22.50 7.76 -5.71
CA ASN A 20 -23.79 8.23 -6.20
C ASN A 20 -24.13 9.65 -5.70
N ASN A 21 -24.95 10.37 -6.46
CA ASN A 21 -25.45 11.70 -6.07
C ASN A 21 -26.25 11.69 -4.75
N ASN A 22 -26.72 10.53 -4.32
CA ASN A 22 -27.32 10.29 -3.01
C ASN A 22 -26.22 9.72 -2.08
N PRO A 23 -25.68 10.52 -1.15
CA PRO A 23 -24.63 10.07 -0.24
C PRO A 23 -25.10 8.89 0.64
N ILE A 24 -24.19 7.98 0.92
CA ILE A 24 -24.31 6.96 1.96
C ILE A 24 -24.23 7.69 3.31
N ARG A 25 -25.39 8.04 3.87
CA ARG A 25 -25.48 8.88 5.07
C ARG A 25 -24.82 8.29 6.32
N SER A 26 -24.74 6.96 6.40
CA SER A 26 -24.09 6.26 7.51
C SER A 26 -22.57 6.24 7.39
N LEU A 27 -22.00 6.53 6.21
CA LEU A 27 -20.56 6.45 5.99
C LEU A 27 -19.84 7.62 6.66
N LYS A 28 -18.94 7.27 7.58
CA LYS A 28 -18.11 8.20 8.36
C LYS A 28 -16.66 8.18 7.93
N VAL A 29 -16.14 7.01 7.55
CA VAL A 29 -14.73 6.81 7.18
C VAL A 29 -14.62 6.32 5.75
N LEU A 30 -13.86 7.04 4.92
CA LEU A 30 -13.45 6.60 3.59
C LEU A 30 -11.94 6.65 3.46
N ASP A 31 -11.32 5.48 3.33
CA ASP A 31 -9.88 5.37 3.06
C ASP A 31 -9.64 4.95 1.62
N ILE A 32 -9.12 5.85 0.79
CA ILE A 32 -8.79 5.60 -0.62
C ILE A 32 -7.33 5.93 -0.94
N ARG A 33 -6.47 5.93 0.09
CA ARG A 33 -5.03 6.18 -0.06
C ARG A 33 -4.33 5.17 -0.95
N HIS A 34 -3.17 5.53 -1.47
CA HIS A 34 -2.34 4.63 -2.29
C HIS A 34 -3.10 4.02 -3.48
N ASN A 35 -3.75 4.90 -4.25
CA ASN A 35 -4.44 4.57 -5.50
C ASN A 35 -3.88 5.47 -6.63
N TYR A 36 -4.56 5.50 -7.78
CA TYR A 36 -4.17 6.31 -8.94
C TYR A 36 -5.29 7.29 -9.31
N LEU A 37 -6.02 7.80 -8.30
CA LEU A 37 -7.13 8.71 -8.51
C LEU A 37 -6.59 10.05 -9.01
N LEU A 38 -7.21 10.58 -10.07
CA LEU A 38 -6.85 11.87 -10.67
C LEU A 38 -7.97 12.92 -10.53
N TYR A 39 -9.21 12.49 -10.74
CA TYR A 39 -10.41 13.31 -10.65
C TYR A 39 -11.37 12.73 -9.61
N VAL A 40 -11.63 13.49 -8.54
CA VAL A 40 -12.53 13.07 -7.45
C VAL A 40 -13.61 14.10 -7.11
N GLU A 41 -13.62 15.27 -7.77
CA GLU A 41 -14.51 16.38 -7.43
C GLU A 41 -16.01 16.04 -7.52
N SER A 42 -16.40 15.09 -8.38
CA SER A 42 -17.81 14.65 -8.47
C SER A 42 -18.34 14.04 -7.17
N ASN A 43 -17.46 13.61 -6.27
CA ASN A 43 -17.80 12.95 -5.03
C ASN A 43 -18.00 13.92 -3.84
N HIS A 44 -17.91 15.24 -4.06
CA HIS A 44 -18.00 16.26 -3.02
C HIS A 44 -19.21 16.08 -2.08
N LYS A 45 -20.40 15.73 -2.62
CA LYS A 45 -21.60 15.48 -1.81
C LYS A 45 -21.43 14.36 -0.79
N GLN A 46 -20.66 13.32 -1.12
CA GLN A 46 -20.33 12.26 -0.18
C GLN A 46 -19.21 12.68 0.76
N PHE A 47 -18.19 13.37 0.25
CA PHE A 47 -17.06 13.83 1.07
C PHE A 47 -17.50 14.77 2.19
N ASP A 48 -18.47 15.65 1.92
CA ASP A 48 -19.02 16.57 2.91
C ASP A 48 -19.73 15.86 4.07
N THR A 49 -20.15 14.60 3.91
CA THR A 49 -20.79 13.83 4.99
C THR A 49 -19.82 13.05 5.87
N LEU A 50 -18.57 12.89 5.45
CA LEU A 50 -17.57 12.07 6.14
C LEU A 50 -17.01 12.78 7.39
N GLU A 51 -16.58 11.97 8.35
CA GLU A 51 -15.78 12.41 9.50
C GLU A 51 -14.28 12.21 9.24
N GLU A 52 -13.91 11.18 8.49
CA GLU A 52 -12.53 10.86 8.13
C GLU A 52 -12.42 10.55 6.63
N LEU A 53 -11.51 11.25 5.94
CA LEU A 53 -11.28 11.08 4.51
C LEU A 53 -9.78 11.00 4.23
N TYR A 54 -9.32 9.87 3.71
CA TYR A 54 -7.91 9.66 3.46
C TYR A 54 -7.61 9.59 1.95
N LEU A 55 -6.89 10.59 1.42
CA LEU A 55 -6.63 10.77 -0.02
C LEU A 55 -5.15 10.71 -0.39
N ASP A 56 -4.24 10.65 0.58
CA ASP A 56 -2.80 10.68 0.31
C ASP A 56 -2.32 9.56 -0.61
N HIS A 57 -1.20 9.81 -1.28
CA HIS A 57 -0.60 8.90 -2.27
C HIS A 57 -1.56 8.57 -3.42
N ASN A 58 -2.04 9.60 -4.10
CA ASN A 58 -2.81 9.51 -5.34
C ASN A 58 -2.19 10.46 -6.39
N SER A 59 -2.95 10.84 -7.42
CA SER A 59 -2.56 11.86 -8.40
C SER A 59 -3.67 12.90 -8.55
N ILE A 60 -4.36 13.20 -7.43
CA ILE A 60 -5.51 14.08 -7.42
C ILE A 60 -5.03 15.50 -7.72
N VAL A 61 -5.70 16.14 -8.66
CA VAL A 61 -5.35 17.50 -9.10
C VAL A 61 -6.14 18.55 -8.34
N THR A 62 -7.42 18.28 -8.07
CA THR A 62 -8.29 19.19 -7.34
C THR A 62 -9.27 18.44 -6.44
N LEU A 63 -9.65 19.07 -5.33
CA LEU A 63 -10.65 18.61 -4.37
C LEU A 63 -11.68 19.71 -4.13
N LYS A 64 -12.95 19.29 -3.95
CA LYS A 64 -14.05 20.18 -3.59
C LYS A 64 -14.68 19.71 -2.30
N LEU A 65 -14.73 20.62 -1.34
CA LEU A 65 -15.47 20.50 -0.09
C LEU A 65 -16.32 21.75 0.13
N SER A 66 -17.40 21.58 0.87
CA SER A 66 -18.29 22.66 1.30
C SER A 66 -17.83 23.23 2.64
N THR A 67 -18.25 24.45 2.98
CA THR A 67 -17.92 25.08 4.28
C THR A 67 -18.56 24.36 5.47
N ASN A 68 -19.60 23.57 5.24
CA ASN A 68 -20.31 22.76 6.23
C ASN A 68 -19.86 21.28 6.25
N ASN A 69 -18.69 20.97 5.69
CA ASN A 69 -18.13 19.62 5.76
C ASN A 69 -17.93 19.17 7.22
N LYS A 70 -17.99 17.87 7.47
CA LYS A 70 -17.93 17.28 8.82
C LYS A 70 -16.55 16.68 9.16
N LEU A 71 -15.53 16.96 8.35
CA LEU A 71 -14.24 16.30 8.46
C LEU A 71 -13.51 16.68 9.76
N ARG A 72 -12.99 15.66 10.42
CA ARG A 72 -12.13 15.75 11.61
C ARG A 72 -10.72 15.23 11.34
N SER A 73 -10.58 14.38 10.33
CA SER A 73 -9.30 13.86 9.84
C SER A 73 -9.29 13.85 8.31
N LEU A 74 -8.27 14.45 7.72
CA LEU A 74 -8.05 14.52 6.28
C LEU A 74 -6.57 14.28 5.98
N THR A 75 -6.26 13.52 4.94
CA THR A 75 -4.87 13.40 4.44
C THR A 75 -4.81 13.72 2.95
N LEU A 76 -3.83 14.53 2.56
CA LEU A 76 -3.73 15.15 1.22
C LEU A 76 -2.34 15.04 0.58
N SER A 77 -1.30 14.65 1.32
CA SER A 77 0.08 14.62 0.83
C SER A 77 0.24 13.66 -0.35
N ASN A 78 1.34 13.81 -1.09
CA ASN A 78 1.67 12.93 -2.20
C ASN A 78 0.55 12.85 -3.26
N ASN A 79 0.01 14.02 -3.61
CA ASN A 79 -0.94 14.23 -4.71
C ASN A 79 -0.36 15.22 -5.72
N ASP A 80 -1.15 15.61 -6.73
CA ASP A 80 -0.68 16.40 -7.86
C ASP A 80 -1.40 17.75 -7.99
N TRP A 81 -1.51 18.44 -6.86
CA TRP A 81 -2.45 19.53 -6.64
C TRP A 81 -2.27 20.73 -7.59
N ASP A 82 -3.38 21.38 -7.90
CA ASP A 82 -3.44 22.73 -8.43
C ASP A 82 -3.41 23.75 -7.28
N CYS A 83 -2.50 24.73 -7.35
CA CYS A 83 -2.30 25.67 -6.24
C CYS A 83 -3.55 26.50 -5.94
N LYS A 84 -4.26 26.96 -6.99
CA LYS A 84 -5.48 27.77 -6.85
C LYS A 84 -6.63 26.97 -6.23
N ASN A 85 -6.66 25.65 -6.46
CA ASN A 85 -7.62 24.79 -5.80
C ASN A 85 -7.29 24.58 -4.31
N LEU A 86 -6.01 24.39 -3.95
CA LEU A 86 -5.61 24.27 -2.55
C LEU A 86 -5.94 25.52 -1.75
N GLU A 87 -5.62 26.71 -2.27
CA GLU A 87 -5.94 27.99 -1.63
C GLU A 87 -7.43 28.06 -1.24
N ARG A 88 -8.32 27.78 -2.20
CA ARG A 88 -9.78 27.73 -1.97
C ARG A 88 -10.25 26.58 -1.08
N LEU A 89 -9.49 25.48 -1.00
CA LEU A 89 -9.80 24.37 -0.11
C LEU A 89 -9.56 24.78 1.34
N PHE A 90 -8.45 25.46 1.61
CA PHE A 90 -8.07 25.91 2.95
C PHE A 90 -8.88 27.11 3.46
N GLU A 91 -9.61 27.81 2.58
CA GLU A 91 -10.70 28.72 3.01
C GLU A 91 -11.85 27.99 3.73
N LYS A 92 -12.02 26.68 3.48
CA LYS A 92 -13.16 25.88 3.95
C LYS A 92 -12.78 24.77 4.92
N VAL A 93 -11.49 24.44 5.00
CA VAL A 93 -10.96 23.36 5.83
C VAL A 93 -9.81 23.91 6.66
N ASN A 94 -9.89 23.72 7.97
CA ASN A 94 -8.81 24.11 8.86
C ASN A 94 -7.60 23.19 8.65
N ARG A 95 -6.40 23.76 8.56
CA ARG A 95 -5.13 23.04 8.44
C ARG A 95 -4.95 21.98 9.54
N SER A 96 -5.50 22.16 10.74
CA SER A 96 -5.42 21.19 11.85
C SER A 96 -6.16 19.88 11.59
N VAL A 97 -7.14 19.89 10.67
CA VAL A 97 -7.86 18.67 10.22
C VAL A 97 -6.97 17.84 9.28
N VAL A 98 -6.02 18.49 8.61
CA VAL A 98 -5.09 17.83 7.68
C VAL A 98 -3.93 17.22 8.46
N GLY A 99 -3.87 15.89 8.52
CA GLY A 99 -2.94 15.13 9.35
C GLY A 99 -1.54 14.91 8.75
N ASP A 100 -1.29 15.40 7.53
CA ASP A 100 -0.07 15.16 6.78
C ASP A 100 0.49 16.41 6.07
N SER A 101 1.61 16.24 5.39
CA SER A 101 2.32 17.28 4.61
C SER A 101 3.30 16.66 3.63
N ASP A 102 3.64 17.40 2.58
CA ASP A 102 4.75 17.11 1.69
C ASP A 102 6.03 17.76 2.20
N ARG A 103 7.14 17.00 2.20
CA ARG A 103 8.46 17.49 2.64
C ARG A 103 9.23 18.22 1.55
N SER A 104 9.03 17.84 0.30
CA SER A 104 9.78 18.35 -0.85
C SER A 104 8.97 18.19 -2.12
N CYS A 105 8.98 19.21 -2.97
CA CYS A 105 8.28 19.20 -4.24
C CYS A 105 9.17 18.85 -5.42
N LYS A 106 8.56 18.26 -6.46
CA LYS A 106 9.20 18.08 -7.76
C LYS A 106 9.42 19.43 -8.44
N GLN A 107 10.22 19.43 -9.51
CA GLN A 107 10.45 20.61 -10.33
C GLN A 107 9.13 21.22 -10.83
N ASP A 108 9.05 22.55 -10.84
CA ASP A 108 7.87 23.36 -11.19
C ASP A 108 6.68 23.25 -10.22
N TYR A 109 6.90 22.67 -9.02
CA TYR A 109 5.92 22.63 -7.94
C TYR A 109 6.46 23.42 -6.75
N GLN A 110 5.54 24.02 -6.00
CA GLN A 110 5.81 24.78 -4.78
C GLN A 110 4.99 24.21 -3.62
N LEU A 111 5.41 24.53 -2.39
CA LEU A 111 4.62 24.20 -1.20
C LEU A 111 3.58 25.29 -0.96
N GLU A 112 2.33 24.87 -0.80
CA GLU A 112 1.20 25.71 -0.40
C GLU A 112 0.49 24.98 0.76
N HIS A 113 0.43 25.60 1.93
CA HIS A 113 -0.07 24.95 3.16
C HIS A 113 0.58 23.57 3.44
N ASP A 114 1.90 23.48 3.25
CA ASP A 114 2.71 22.25 3.38
C ASP A 114 2.34 21.13 2.40
N LEU A 115 1.66 21.43 1.29
CA LEU A 115 1.34 20.47 0.24
C LEU A 115 1.92 20.94 -1.10
N CYS A 116 2.45 20.01 -1.88
CA CYS A 116 3.03 20.33 -3.18
C CYS A 116 1.93 20.60 -4.21
N CYS A 117 2.03 21.74 -4.89
CA CYS A 117 1.10 22.13 -5.95
C CYS A 117 1.83 22.78 -7.13
N LYS A 118 1.17 22.80 -8.29
CA LYS A 118 1.64 23.54 -9.48
C LYS A 118 0.61 24.56 -9.91
N VAL A 119 1.06 25.76 -10.21
CA VAL A 119 0.23 26.83 -10.76
C VAL A 119 -0.12 26.52 -12.21
N SER A 120 -1.42 26.46 -12.54
CA SER A 120 -1.88 26.29 -13.92
C SER A 120 -3.24 26.92 -14.16
N ALA A 121 -3.44 27.54 -15.33
CA ALA A 121 -4.76 28.06 -15.72
C ALA A 121 -5.76 26.94 -16.05
N LYS A 122 -5.27 25.79 -16.52
CA LYS A 122 -6.08 24.62 -16.91
C LYS A 122 -5.40 23.35 -16.36
N PRO A 123 -5.55 23.05 -15.06
CA PRO A 123 -4.70 22.08 -14.38
C PRO A 123 -4.83 20.66 -14.96
N TYR A 124 -6.03 20.20 -15.28
CA TYR A 124 -6.22 18.88 -15.92
C TYR A 124 -5.63 18.78 -17.33
N LEU A 125 -5.72 19.85 -18.12
CA LEU A 125 -5.10 19.89 -19.45
C LEU A 125 -3.57 19.88 -19.33
N ASP A 126 -3.02 20.63 -18.38
CA ASP A 126 -1.59 20.63 -18.09
C ASP A 126 -1.11 19.21 -17.71
N ARG A 127 -1.82 18.49 -16.83
CA ARG A 127 -1.47 17.10 -16.51
C ARG A 127 -1.56 16.18 -17.70
N LEU A 128 -2.61 16.29 -18.51
CA LEU A 128 -2.76 15.51 -19.73
C LEU A 128 -1.58 15.73 -20.70
N VAL A 129 -1.15 16.98 -20.87
CA VAL A 129 0.02 17.32 -21.70
C VAL A 129 1.29 16.71 -21.11
N GLN A 130 1.52 16.83 -19.80
CA GLN A 130 2.68 16.21 -19.15
C GLN A 130 2.72 14.69 -19.37
N TYR A 131 1.61 13.99 -19.11
CA TYR A 131 1.52 12.53 -19.35
C TYR A 131 1.77 12.17 -20.82
N ASN A 132 1.23 12.94 -21.76
CA ASN A 132 1.42 12.71 -23.20
C ASN A 132 2.88 12.93 -23.63
N VAL A 133 3.58 13.93 -23.09
CA VAL A 133 5.00 14.17 -23.38
C VAL A 133 5.84 12.97 -22.94
N PHE A 134 5.63 12.47 -21.73
CA PHE A 134 6.32 11.27 -21.24
C PHE A 134 6.03 10.04 -22.10
N ALA A 135 4.77 9.82 -22.49
CA ALA A 135 4.39 8.70 -23.35
C ALA A 135 4.93 8.83 -24.79
N SER A 136 4.98 10.05 -25.33
CA SER A 136 5.44 10.38 -26.68
C SER A 136 6.90 9.99 -26.90
N ILE A 137 7.78 10.16 -25.92
CA ILE A 137 9.20 9.79 -26.06
C ILE A 137 9.34 8.27 -26.30
N VAL A 138 8.59 7.46 -25.56
CA VAL A 138 8.55 6.01 -25.74
C VAL A 138 7.97 5.64 -27.12
N ALA A 139 6.86 6.28 -27.50
CA ALA A 139 6.21 6.03 -28.79
C ALA A 139 7.07 6.46 -29.99
N LYS A 140 7.82 7.56 -29.88
CA LYS A 140 8.75 8.03 -30.91
C LYS A 140 9.91 7.05 -31.11
N ASN A 141 10.47 6.50 -30.02
CA ASN A 141 11.50 5.46 -30.14
C ASN A 141 10.96 4.16 -30.76
N GLN A 142 9.74 3.74 -30.42
CA GLN A 142 9.12 2.58 -31.08
C GLN A 142 8.85 2.83 -32.57
N ARG A 143 8.52 4.06 -32.97
CA ARG A 143 8.32 4.44 -34.38
C ARG A 143 9.61 4.62 -35.16
N ALA A 144 10.76 4.83 -34.52
CA ALA A 144 12.06 4.83 -35.19
C ALA A 144 12.38 3.46 -35.82
N GLU A 145 11.70 2.38 -35.37
CA GLU A 145 11.70 1.06 -36.01
C GLU A 145 10.67 0.93 -37.16
N GLY A 146 9.87 1.97 -37.44
CA GLY A 146 8.82 2.03 -38.45
C GLY A 146 9.27 2.60 -39.82
N ARG A 147 8.45 3.46 -40.46
CA ARG A 147 8.80 4.09 -41.76
C ARG A 147 10.15 4.80 -41.64
N CYS A 148 11.09 4.44 -42.54
CA CYS A 148 12.51 4.81 -42.51
C CYS A 148 13.40 4.07 -41.49
N SER A 149 13.04 2.85 -41.09
CA SER A 149 13.91 1.95 -40.32
C SER A 149 14.78 1.06 -41.20
N ALA A 150 15.72 0.33 -40.57
CA ALA A 150 16.48 -0.72 -41.25
C ALA A 150 15.56 -1.80 -41.86
N ASN A 151 14.45 -2.15 -41.19
CA ASN A 151 13.45 -3.09 -41.73
C ASN A 151 12.70 -2.48 -42.93
N ASP A 152 12.23 -1.23 -42.86
CA ASP A 152 11.59 -0.56 -44.01
C ASP A 152 12.54 -0.48 -45.22
N THR A 153 13.83 -0.24 -44.96
CA THR A 153 14.87 -0.26 -45.99
C THR A 153 15.05 -1.65 -46.60
N ILE A 154 15.11 -2.71 -45.77
CA ILE A 154 15.22 -4.10 -46.23
C ILE A 154 13.98 -4.50 -47.04
N THR A 155 12.76 -4.19 -46.59
CA THR A 155 11.52 -4.51 -47.31
C THR A 155 11.45 -3.78 -48.65
N ARG A 156 11.86 -2.50 -48.71
CA ARG A 156 11.96 -1.77 -49.97
C ARG A 156 12.99 -2.39 -50.91
N LEU A 157 14.14 -2.83 -50.39
CA LEU A 157 15.16 -3.53 -51.19
C LEU A 157 14.66 -4.90 -51.68
N GLN A 158 13.87 -5.63 -50.88
CA GLN A 158 13.23 -6.89 -51.29
C GLN A 158 12.23 -6.65 -52.44
N HIS A 159 11.40 -5.60 -52.36
CA HIS A 159 10.49 -5.22 -53.44
C HIS A 159 11.23 -4.76 -54.71
N LEU A 160 12.35 -4.06 -54.54
CA LEU A 160 13.20 -3.67 -55.66
C LEU A 160 13.83 -4.90 -56.31
N ASN A 161 14.32 -5.85 -55.51
CA ASN A 161 14.89 -7.11 -55.98
C ASN A 161 13.84 -7.97 -56.69
N SER A 162 12.62 -8.09 -56.15
CA SER A 162 11.54 -8.81 -56.82
C SER A 162 11.17 -8.16 -58.16
N PHE A 163 11.08 -6.83 -58.22
CA PHE A 163 10.83 -6.09 -59.45
C PHE A 163 11.95 -6.30 -60.50
N VAL A 164 13.21 -6.29 -60.06
CA VAL A 164 14.36 -6.57 -60.92
C VAL A 164 14.34 -8.01 -61.43
N ILE A 165 13.99 -9.00 -60.59
CA ILE A 165 13.85 -10.42 -60.98
C ILE A 165 12.73 -10.59 -62.02
N THR A 166 11.55 -9.99 -61.81
CA THR A 166 10.44 -10.03 -62.78
C THR A 166 10.81 -9.36 -64.11
N LYS A 167 11.70 -8.37 -64.11
CA LYS A 167 12.25 -7.75 -65.33
C LYS A 167 13.43 -8.51 -65.95
N LYS A 168 14.09 -9.39 -65.19
CA LYS A 168 15.29 -10.17 -65.58
C LYS A 168 14.96 -11.42 -66.38
N GLU A 169 13.68 -11.77 -66.55
CA GLU A 169 13.22 -12.83 -67.48
C GLU A 169 13.63 -12.58 -68.96
N LEU A 170 14.27 -11.43 -69.26
CA LEU A 170 14.84 -11.08 -70.57
C LEU A 170 16.35 -11.38 -70.73
N LEU A 171 17.05 -11.92 -69.73
CA LEU A 171 18.48 -12.23 -69.82
C LEU A 171 18.78 -13.65 -69.32
N GLN A 172 19.09 -14.56 -70.25
CA GLN A 172 19.51 -15.93 -69.96
C GLN A 172 20.74 -15.94 -69.04
N GLY A 173 20.52 -16.26 -67.77
CA GLY A 173 21.56 -16.52 -66.80
C GLY A 173 22.06 -17.96 -66.92
N THR A 174 23.37 -18.17 -66.73
CA THR A 174 23.98 -19.51 -66.59
C THR A 174 23.34 -20.29 -65.44
N SER A 175 23.01 -21.57 -65.63
CA SER A 175 22.30 -22.44 -64.64
C SER A 175 22.90 -22.45 -63.23
N GLN A 176 24.21 -22.26 -63.12
CA GLN A 176 24.92 -22.17 -61.84
C GLN A 176 24.51 -20.95 -61.00
N ARG A 177 24.24 -19.80 -61.63
CA ARG A 177 23.75 -18.60 -60.92
C ARG A 177 22.33 -18.77 -60.43
N GLU A 178 21.48 -19.49 -61.15
CA GLU A 178 20.11 -19.79 -60.71
C GLU A 178 20.12 -20.75 -59.51
N ALA A 179 21.02 -21.74 -59.50
CA ALA A 179 21.20 -22.63 -58.35
C ALA A 179 21.66 -21.87 -57.09
N GLU A 180 22.63 -20.96 -57.22
CA GLU A 180 23.09 -20.11 -56.10
C GLU A 180 21.98 -19.18 -55.58
N ILE A 181 21.18 -18.58 -56.46
CA ILE A 181 20.03 -17.74 -56.07
C ILE A 181 19.01 -18.58 -55.28
N ASN A 182 18.67 -19.77 -55.77
CA ASN A 182 17.73 -20.66 -55.09
C ASN A 182 18.25 -21.12 -53.73
N GLN A 183 19.56 -21.38 -53.61
CA GLN A 183 20.18 -21.70 -52.32
C GLN A 183 20.07 -20.54 -51.33
N LEU A 184 20.44 -19.32 -51.75
CA LEU A 184 20.36 -18.14 -50.89
C LEU A 184 18.91 -17.82 -50.49
N GLN A 185 17.94 -18.04 -51.37
CA GLN A 185 16.52 -17.89 -51.02
C GLN A 185 16.07 -18.87 -49.93
N ASN A 186 16.52 -20.12 -50.01
CA ASN A 186 16.23 -21.12 -48.97
C ASN A 186 16.89 -20.76 -47.63
N GLU A 187 18.15 -20.30 -47.66
CA GLU A 187 18.86 -19.84 -46.46
C GLU A 187 18.17 -18.63 -45.82
N ILE A 188 17.74 -17.64 -46.62
CA ILE A 188 16.98 -16.48 -46.15
C ILE A 188 15.66 -16.93 -45.50
N ALA A 189 14.89 -17.81 -46.15
CA ALA A 189 13.63 -18.31 -45.62
C ALA A 189 13.83 -19.02 -44.26
N GLN A 190 14.91 -19.79 -44.12
CA GLN A 190 15.24 -20.47 -42.87
C GLN A 190 15.65 -19.48 -41.76
N ILE A 191 16.42 -18.44 -42.10
CA ILE A 191 16.79 -17.37 -41.15
C ILE A 191 15.56 -16.59 -40.72
N GLU A 192 14.66 -16.24 -41.64
CA GLU A 192 13.41 -15.54 -41.34
C GLU A 192 12.51 -16.36 -40.41
N GLN A 193 12.39 -17.67 -40.64
CA GLN A 193 11.66 -18.57 -39.76
C GLN A 193 12.28 -18.62 -38.35
N ASN A 194 13.61 -18.75 -38.26
CA ASN A 194 14.31 -18.77 -36.98
C ASN A 194 14.14 -17.45 -36.23
N LYS A 195 14.29 -16.32 -36.92
CA LYS A 195 14.06 -14.98 -36.37
C LYS A 195 12.64 -14.85 -35.81
N SER A 196 11.63 -15.25 -36.58
CA SER A 196 10.23 -15.23 -36.13
C SER A 196 10.03 -16.05 -34.85
N ARG A 197 10.69 -17.21 -34.74
CA ARG A 197 10.62 -18.04 -33.54
C ARG A 197 11.28 -17.39 -32.33
N PHE A 198 12.44 -16.76 -32.52
CA PHE A 198 13.11 -16.01 -31.45
C PHE A 198 12.29 -14.79 -31.02
N ASP A 199 11.70 -14.06 -31.96
CA ASP A 199 10.84 -12.90 -31.68
C ASP A 199 9.61 -13.31 -30.87
N GLN A 200 9.01 -14.47 -31.18
CA GLN A 200 7.90 -15.02 -30.39
C GLN A 200 8.32 -15.32 -28.95
N LEU A 201 9.42 -16.04 -28.74
CA LEU A 201 9.93 -16.35 -27.39
C LEU A 201 10.26 -15.08 -26.59
N HIS A 202 10.86 -14.09 -27.25
CA HIS A 202 11.16 -12.80 -26.63
C HIS A 202 9.90 -12.03 -26.25
N ASN A 203 8.85 -12.08 -27.07
CA ASN A 203 7.56 -11.45 -26.78
C ASN A 203 6.83 -12.11 -25.61
N ASP A 204 6.87 -13.44 -25.52
CA ASP A 204 6.29 -14.18 -24.39
C ASP A 204 6.99 -13.79 -23.08
N LEU A 205 8.33 -13.80 -23.08
CA LEU A 205 9.11 -13.37 -21.92
C LEU A 205 8.82 -11.91 -21.53
N ARG A 206 8.72 -11.01 -22.52
CA ARG A 206 8.40 -9.60 -22.29
C ARG A 206 7.00 -9.44 -21.67
N THR A 207 6.03 -10.23 -22.12
CA THR A 207 4.67 -10.24 -21.59
C THR A 207 4.66 -10.70 -20.14
N GLU A 208 5.41 -11.75 -19.82
CA GLU A 208 5.55 -12.23 -18.44
C GLU A 208 6.25 -11.22 -17.52
N ILE A 209 7.28 -10.55 -18.00
CA ILE A 209 7.93 -9.45 -17.27
C ILE A 209 6.90 -8.35 -16.98
N ASP A 210 6.17 -7.90 -17.99
CA ASP A 210 5.16 -6.85 -17.85
C ASP A 210 4.02 -7.26 -16.90
N HIS A 211 3.56 -8.51 -16.97
CA HIS A 211 2.56 -9.06 -16.06
C HIS A 211 3.04 -9.00 -14.61
N ASN A 212 4.27 -9.44 -14.34
CA ASN A 212 4.82 -9.45 -13.00
C ASN A 212 5.14 -8.04 -12.48
N LEU A 213 5.64 -7.12 -13.30
CA LEU A 213 5.78 -5.71 -12.94
C LEU A 213 4.45 -5.13 -12.48
N ARG A 214 3.36 -5.38 -13.23
CA ARG A 214 2.01 -4.95 -12.85
C ARG A 214 1.53 -5.65 -11.57
N ARG A 215 1.75 -6.95 -11.42
CA ARG A 215 1.34 -7.73 -10.24
C ARG A 215 1.95 -7.17 -8.96
N TYR A 216 3.25 -6.88 -8.98
CA TYR A 216 4.02 -6.40 -7.82
C TYR A 216 4.10 -4.87 -7.73
N ARG A 217 3.42 -4.13 -8.61
CA ARG A 217 3.42 -2.64 -8.65
C ARG A 217 4.82 -2.05 -8.79
N VAL A 218 5.69 -2.73 -9.53
CA VAL A 218 7.02 -2.22 -9.87
C VAL A 218 6.89 -1.36 -11.12
N THR A 219 7.43 -0.14 -11.08
CA THR A 219 7.39 0.78 -12.22
C THR A 219 8.15 0.20 -13.41
N LYS A 220 7.51 0.20 -14.58
CA LYS A 220 8.12 -0.18 -15.84
C LYS A 220 8.84 1.01 -16.45
N ASP A 221 10.11 0.85 -16.76
CA ASP A 221 10.86 1.85 -17.51
C ASP A 221 10.72 1.52 -19.00
N GLY A 222 10.11 2.43 -19.78
CA GLY A 222 9.72 2.14 -21.17
C GLY A 222 10.88 2.14 -22.18
N LEU A 223 11.99 2.82 -21.85
CA LEU A 223 13.13 3.02 -22.74
C LEU A 223 14.31 2.07 -22.48
N VAL A 224 14.19 1.19 -21.49
CA VAL A 224 15.29 0.29 -21.10
C VAL A 224 15.12 -1.09 -21.71
N HIS A 225 16.25 -1.77 -21.92
CA HIS A 225 16.25 -3.17 -22.34
C HIS A 225 15.46 -4.05 -21.35
N PRO A 226 14.64 -5.04 -21.78
CA PRO A 226 13.78 -5.85 -20.90
C PRO A 226 14.50 -6.48 -19.70
N LYS A 227 15.79 -6.84 -19.86
CA LYS A 227 16.67 -7.32 -18.79
C LYS A 227 16.75 -6.38 -17.58
N ALA A 228 16.70 -5.06 -17.79
CA ALA A 228 16.75 -4.08 -16.72
C ALA A 228 15.46 -4.10 -15.88
N ASN A 229 14.31 -4.16 -16.55
CA ASN A 229 13.00 -4.32 -15.90
C ASN A 229 12.90 -5.66 -15.14
N LEU A 230 13.42 -6.75 -15.70
CA LEU A 230 13.49 -8.05 -15.02
C LEU A 230 14.38 -8.00 -13.76
N ARG A 231 15.56 -7.35 -13.84
CA ARG A 231 16.43 -7.14 -12.67
C ARG A 231 15.74 -6.32 -11.58
N LYS A 232 15.03 -5.26 -11.96
CA LYS A 232 14.24 -4.41 -11.04
C LYS A 232 13.19 -5.23 -10.31
N LEU A 233 12.46 -6.09 -11.02
CA LEU A 233 11.50 -7.02 -10.44
C LEU A 233 12.17 -7.98 -9.44
N PHE A 234 13.27 -8.64 -9.80
CA PHE A 234 13.95 -9.55 -8.87
C PHE A 234 14.53 -8.84 -7.65
N LYS A 235 15.05 -7.61 -7.81
CA LYS A 235 15.49 -6.77 -6.69
C LYS A 235 14.33 -6.48 -5.73
N HIS A 236 13.16 -6.12 -6.26
CA HIS A 236 11.95 -5.91 -5.46
C HIS A 236 11.54 -7.18 -4.70
N LEU A 237 11.49 -8.33 -5.38
CA LEU A 237 11.11 -9.61 -4.76
C LEU A 237 12.08 -10.04 -3.66
N LYS A 238 13.39 -9.87 -3.89
CA LYS A 238 14.42 -10.15 -2.88
C LYS A 238 14.25 -9.26 -1.65
N SER A 239 14.07 -7.95 -1.86
CA SER A 239 13.89 -7.00 -0.75
C SER A 239 12.63 -7.31 0.06
N ARG A 240 11.52 -7.64 -0.62
CA ARG A 240 10.27 -8.05 0.02
C ARG A 240 10.44 -9.33 0.86
N ARG A 241 11.19 -10.31 0.34
CA ARG A 241 11.47 -11.56 1.06
C ARG A 241 12.28 -11.30 2.32
N THR A 242 13.40 -10.58 2.20
CA THR A 242 14.27 -10.22 3.34
C THR A 242 13.49 -9.48 4.41
N PHE A 243 12.69 -8.47 4.04
CA PHE A 243 11.84 -7.75 4.99
C PHE A 243 10.87 -8.68 5.74
N LYS A 244 10.27 -9.66 5.06
CA LYS A 244 9.35 -10.61 5.70
C LYS A 244 10.04 -11.62 6.60
N GLU A 245 11.27 -12.03 6.26
CA GLU A 245 12.09 -12.87 7.12
C GLU A 245 12.45 -12.12 8.41
N GLU A 246 12.90 -10.87 8.31
CA GLU A 246 13.22 -10.00 9.46
C GLU A 246 11.99 -9.72 10.34
N GLU A 247 10.84 -9.37 9.73
CA GLU A 247 9.59 -9.14 10.47
C GLU A 247 9.17 -10.40 11.24
N THR A 248 9.31 -11.58 10.63
CA THR A 248 8.95 -12.85 11.27
C THR A 248 9.87 -13.14 12.45
N GLN A 249 11.18 -12.93 12.30
CA GLN A 249 12.15 -13.08 13.38
C GLN A 249 11.84 -12.13 14.55
N SER A 250 11.52 -10.87 14.27
CA SER A 250 11.13 -9.90 15.30
C SER A 250 9.89 -10.36 16.07
N ARG A 251 8.88 -10.87 15.37
CA ARG A 251 7.64 -11.37 16.00
C ARG A 251 7.88 -12.59 16.88
N ILE A 252 8.78 -13.49 16.47
CA ILE A 252 9.16 -14.66 17.28
C ILE A 252 9.84 -14.19 18.57
N LEU A 253 10.78 -13.24 18.49
CA LEU A 253 11.45 -12.68 19.66
C LEU A 253 10.46 -11.97 20.60
N ASP A 254 9.50 -11.21 20.05
CA ASP A 254 8.43 -10.59 20.85
C ASP A 254 7.57 -11.63 21.57
N ALA A 255 7.23 -12.73 20.89
CA ALA A 255 6.45 -13.81 21.49
C ALA A 255 7.23 -14.49 22.62
N GLN A 256 8.52 -14.76 22.42
CA GLN A 256 9.39 -15.35 23.44
C GLN A 256 9.51 -14.45 24.67
N ARG A 257 9.71 -13.14 24.49
CA ARG A 257 9.72 -12.18 25.61
C ARG A 257 8.41 -12.21 26.39
N LYS A 258 7.26 -12.18 25.69
CA LYS A 258 5.96 -12.25 26.34
C LYS A 258 5.73 -13.56 27.09
N MET A 259 6.26 -14.68 26.59
CA MET A 259 6.20 -15.96 27.30
C MET A 259 7.00 -15.91 28.61
N GLN A 260 8.20 -15.34 28.58
CA GLN A 260 9.01 -15.13 29.79
C GLN A 260 8.29 -14.23 30.79
N ASP A 261 7.67 -13.13 30.34
CA ASP A 261 6.86 -12.26 31.19
C ASP A 261 5.71 -13.03 31.84
N VAL A 262 5.01 -13.88 31.08
CA VAL A 262 3.93 -14.72 31.62
C VAL A 262 4.46 -15.72 32.65
N GLU A 263 5.58 -16.39 32.40
CA GLU A 263 6.21 -17.30 33.36
C GLU A 263 6.58 -16.60 34.67
N THR A 264 7.16 -15.40 34.58
CA THR A 264 7.48 -14.61 35.78
C THR A 264 6.23 -14.19 36.55
N MET A 265 5.14 -13.83 35.85
CA MET A 265 3.86 -13.52 36.49
C MET A 265 3.23 -14.75 37.14
N ILE A 266 3.32 -15.93 36.52
CA ILE A 266 2.86 -17.19 37.11
C ILE A 266 3.61 -17.47 38.41
N GLN A 267 4.93 -17.33 38.41
CA GLN A 267 5.75 -17.53 39.61
C GLN A 267 5.38 -16.52 40.72
N ALA A 268 5.25 -15.24 40.37
CA ALA A 268 4.86 -14.20 41.31
C ALA A 268 3.46 -14.46 41.91
N ASN A 269 2.50 -14.92 41.10
CA ASN A 269 1.17 -15.30 41.57
C ASN A 269 1.21 -16.50 42.52
N ALA A 270 2.03 -17.52 42.22
CA ALA A 270 2.23 -18.66 43.11
C ALA A 270 2.81 -18.22 44.47
N ASP A 271 3.78 -17.30 44.47
CA ASP A 271 4.37 -16.75 45.70
C ASP A 271 3.35 -15.93 46.52
N LEU A 272 2.53 -15.12 45.86
CA LEU A 272 1.43 -14.39 46.51
C LEU A 272 0.40 -15.34 47.10
N GLN A 273 0.06 -16.41 46.39
CA GLN A 273 -0.88 -17.43 46.87
C GLN A 273 -0.33 -18.15 48.11
N ASN A 274 0.97 -18.49 48.12
CA ASN A 274 1.65 -19.04 49.30
C ASN A 274 1.62 -18.07 50.50
N LYS A 275 1.87 -16.78 50.27
CA LYS A 275 1.78 -15.75 51.33
C LYS A 275 0.35 -15.61 51.86
N LEU A 276 -0.65 -15.67 50.99
CA LEU A 276 -2.06 -15.62 51.36
C LEU A 276 -2.44 -16.80 52.26
N GLU A 277 -2.07 -18.02 51.89
CA GLU A 277 -2.35 -19.21 52.69
C GLU A 277 -1.68 -19.16 54.07
N ARG A 278 -0.43 -18.70 54.17
CA ARG A 278 0.23 -18.46 55.47
C ARG A 278 -0.54 -17.45 56.34
N LYS A 279 -1.01 -16.34 55.75
CA LYS A 279 -1.80 -15.35 56.50
C LYS A 279 -3.15 -15.92 56.95
N LYS A 280 -3.82 -16.75 56.15
CA LYS A 280 -5.05 -17.46 56.53
C LYS A 280 -4.82 -18.42 57.69
N ALA A 281 -3.71 -19.18 57.67
CA ALA A 281 -3.34 -20.07 58.76
C ALA A 281 -3.13 -19.29 60.08
N ASN A 282 -2.34 -18.22 60.04
CA ASN A 282 -2.10 -17.36 61.21
C ASN A 282 -3.40 -16.74 61.75
N LEU A 283 -4.29 -16.29 60.87
CA LEU A 283 -5.60 -15.76 61.27
C LEU A 283 -6.45 -16.82 61.99
N THR A 284 -6.42 -18.07 61.52
CA THR A 284 -7.16 -19.19 62.10
C THR A 284 -6.62 -19.53 63.49
N GLU A 285 -5.30 -19.55 63.65
CA GLU A 285 -4.65 -19.75 64.95
C GLU A 285 -4.99 -18.62 65.93
N LEU A 286 -4.92 -17.36 65.49
CA LEU A 286 -5.26 -16.20 66.29
C LEU A 286 -6.71 -16.28 66.79
N LYS A 287 -7.66 -16.62 65.91
CA LYS A 287 -9.07 -16.83 66.29
C LYS A 287 -9.23 -17.92 67.35
N ARG A 288 -8.49 -19.03 67.24
CA ARG A 288 -8.50 -20.11 68.23
C ARG A 288 -7.97 -19.62 69.59
N ASN A 289 -6.87 -18.88 69.58
CA ASN A 289 -6.25 -18.33 70.79
C ASN A 289 -7.16 -17.30 71.48
N ILE A 290 -7.85 -16.44 70.70
CA ILE A 290 -8.86 -15.52 71.22
C ILE A 290 -9.98 -16.30 71.91
N LYS A 291 -10.56 -17.31 71.25
CA LYS A 291 -11.64 -18.13 71.82
C LYS A 291 -11.22 -18.85 73.12
N GLN A 292 -9.98 -19.34 73.19
CA GLN A 292 -9.43 -19.94 74.40
C GLN A 292 -9.32 -18.93 75.54
N ARG A 293 -8.82 -17.72 75.25
CA ARG A 293 -8.74 -16.63 76.23
C ARG A 293 -10.12 -16.20 76.71
N GLU A 294 -11.08 -16.02 75.81
CA GLU A 294 -12.48 -15.70 76.16
C GLU A 294 -13.08 -16.77 77.10
N ASN A 295 -12.87 -18.05 76.81
CA ASN A 295 -13.33 -19.14 77.68
C ASN A 295 -12.64 -19.12 79.05
N ALA A 296 -11.35 -18.78 79.10
CA ALA A 296 -10.61 -18.65 80.36
C ALA A 296 -11.14 -17.48 81.19
N VAL A 297 -11.40 -16.33 80.57
CA VAL A 297 -12.02 -15.15 81.20
C VAL A 297 -13.38 -15.52 81.77
N LYS A 298 -14.27 -16.16 80.99
CA LYS A 298 -15.58 -16.62 81.47
C LYS A 298 -15.48 -17.55 82.69
N ARG A 299 -14.49 -18.45 82.72
CA ARG A 299 -14.25 -19.34 83.87
C ARG A 299 -13.78 -18.57 85.10
N LEU A 300 -12.92 -17.57 84.92
CA LEU A 300 -12.44 -16.71 86.00
C LEU A 300 -13.58 -15.85 86.56
N GLU A 301 -14.41 -15.26 85.70
CA GLU A 301 -15.62 -14.53 86.08
C GLU A 301 -16.60 -15.43 86.86
N ALA A 302 -16.85 -16.66 86.40
CA ALA A 302 -17.69 -17.61 87.12
C ALA A 302 -17.12 -18.00 88.50
N LYS A 303 -15.80 -18.15 88.63
CA LYS A 303 -15.14 -18.41 89.92
C LYS A 303 -15.23 -17.20 90.86
N TYR A 304 -15.05 -15.98 90.33
CA TYR A 304 -15.20 -14.75 91.10
C TYR A 304 -16.63 -14.58 91.64
N ASN A 305 -17.63 -14.88 90.82
CA ASN A 305 -19.04 -14.79 91.20
C ASN A 305 -19.51 -15.90 92.17
N ASN A 306 -18.82 -17.05 92.19
CA ASN A 306 -19.09 -18.18 93.11
C ASN A 306 -18.20 -18.15 94.37
N ASN A 307 -17.39 -17.13 94.56
CA ASN A 307 -16.56 -16.98 95.75
C ASN A 307 -17.45 -16.54 96.95
N PRO A 308 -17.52 -17.29 98.06
CA PRO A 308 -18.37 -16.95 99.19
C PRO A 308 -18.01 -15.63 99.89
N GLU A 309 -16.79 -15.11 99.70
CA GLU A 309 -16.39 -13.80 100.25
C GLU A 309 -16.92 -12.59 99.45
N THR A 310 -17.20 -12.74 98.15
CA THR A 310 -17.79 -11.65 97.34
C THR A 310 -19.32 -11.60 97.43
N ARG A 311 -19.97 -12.68 97.86
CA ARG A 311 -21.40 -12.67 98.24
C ARG A 311 -21.71 -11.84 99.50
N ARG A 312 -20.70 -11.32 100.19
CA ARG A 312 -20.82 -10.56 101.43
C ARG A 312 -20.75 -9.04 101.26
N ILE A 313 -21.26 -8.47 100.16
CA ILE A 313 -21.56 -7.03 100.13
C ILE A 313 -22.84 -6.78 99.33
N THR A 314 -23.98 -7.22 99.87
CA THR A 314 -25.27 -6.54 99.64
C THR A 314 -26.09 -6.66 100.92
N LYS A 315 -26.10 -5.58 101.70
CA LYS A 315 -27.18 -5.18 102.59
C LYS A 315 -27.46 -3.71 102.35
#